data_AF-A0A2D9H4A4-F1
#
_entry.id   AF-A0A2D9H4A4-F1
#
_cell.length_a   1.000
_cell.length_b   1.000
_cell.length_c   1.000
_cell.angle_alpha   90.00
_cell.angle_beta   90.00
_cell.angle_gamma   90.00
#
_symmetry.space_group_name_H-M   'P 1'
#
loop_
_entity.id
_entity.type
_entity.pdbx_description
1 polymer ?
#
loop_
_entity_poly.entity_id
_entity_poly.type
_entity_poly.pdbx_seq_one_letter_code
_entity_poly.pdbx_strand_id
1 'polypeptide(L)' 'MLCPQPVIELGRRHTEVPVGGVVAVVVEDVAARTDVPAWCRMRGQEYLGEDSAPDGVPRYRVRRVS' A
#
# COMPACT_ATOMS: atom_id res chain seq x y z
N MET A 1 -2.44 13.56 0.22
CA MET A 1 -1.00 13.29 -0.05
C MET A 1 -0.88 12.98 -1.53
N LEU A 2 0.18 13.41 -2.21
CA LEU A 2 0.38 13.17 -3.64
C LEU A 2 1.63 12.30 -3.87
N CYS A 3 1.62 11.52 -4.96
CA CYS A 3 2.73 10.73 -5.44
C CYS A 3 4.02 11.59 -5.56
N PRO A 4 5.21 11.08 -5.18
CA PRO A 4 5.53 9.70 -4.76
C PRO A 4 5.46 9.42 -3.26
N GLN A 5 5.02 10.38 -2.44
CA GLN A 5 5.08 10.26 -0.97
C GLN A 5 4.39 9.00 -0.40
N PRO A 6 3.19 8.58 -0.87
CA PRO A 6 2.51 7.40 -0.30
C PRO A 6 3.32 6.10 -0.47
N VAL A 7 4.00 5.94 -1.60
CA VAL A 7 4.79 4.73 -1.91
C VAL A 7 6.11 4.72 -1.14
N ILE A 8 6.71 5.89 -0.94
CA ILE A 8 7.92 6.03 -0.11
C ILE A 8 7.58 5.63 1.34
N GLU A 9 6.48 6.14 1.90
CA GLU A 9 6.07 5.78 3.26
C GLU A 9 5.62 4.33 3.37
N LEU A 10 4.95 3.77 2.36
CA LEU A 10 4.68 2.33 2.30
C LEU A 10 5.99 1.54 2.43
N GLY A 11 7.02 1.89 1.65
CA GLY A 11 8.31 1.23 1.70
C GLY A 11 8.99 1.32 3.07
N ARG A 12 8.89 2.47 3.75
CA ARG A 12 9.48 2.67 5.08
C ARG A 12 8.75 1.90 6.18
N ARG A 13 7.41 1.87 6.13
CA ARG A 13 6.57 1.31 7.20
C ARG A 13 6.22 -0.15 7.02
N HIS A 14 6.34 -0.69 5.82
CA HIS A 14 6.00 -2.09 5.57
C HIS A 14 6.80 -3.07 6.43
N THR A 15 8.03 -2.73 6.81
CA THR A 15 8.87 -3.57 7.69
C THR A 15 8.46 -3.49 9.17
N GLU A 16 7.59 -2.56 9.54
CA GLU A 16 7.05 -2.42 10.90
C GLU A 16 6.00 -3.50 11.22
N VAL A 17 5.39 -4.12 10.19
CA VAL A 17 4.51 -5.30 10.37
C VAL A 17 5.31 -6.60 10.23
N PRO A 18 4.96 -7.68 10.95
CA PRO A 18 5.61 -8.98 10.77
C PRO A 18 5.32 -9.57 9.37
N VAL A 19 6.11 -10.56 8.95
CA VAL A 19 5.77 -11.36 7.77
C VAL A 19 4.41 -12.02 7.96
N GLY A 20 3.57 -11.98 6.93
CA GLY A 20 2.15 -12.32 6.96
C GLY A 20 1.24 -11.15 7.40
N GLY A 21 1.81 -10.11 8.00
CA GLY A 21 1.11 -8.89 8.41
C GLY A 21 0.63 -8.07 7.22
N VAL A 22 -0.37 -7.22 7.46
CA VAL A 22 -0.99 -6.38 6.43
C VAL A 22 -0.77 -4.90 6.77
N VAL A 23 -0.27 -4.15 5.78
CA VAL A 23 -0.20 -2.70 5.81
C VAL A 23 -1.18 -2.13 4.78
N ALA A 24 -1.70 -0.94 5.03
CA ALA A 24 -2.64 -0.28 4.13
C ALA A 24 -2.19 1.15 3.83
N VAL A 25 -2.30 1.56 2.56
CA VAL A 25 -2.12 2.93 2.12
C VAL A 25 -3.49 3.55 1.92
N VAL A 26 -3.84 4.57 2.71
CA VAL A 26 -5.11 5.31 2.59
C VAL A 26 -4.82 6.66 1.94
N VAL A 27 -5.28 6.87 0.71
CA VAL A 27 -4.98 8.08 -0.06
C VAL A 27 -5.98 8.32 -1.18
N GLU A 28 -6.36 9.59 -1.40
CA GLU A 28 -7.26 10.02 -2.49
C GLU A 28 -6.56 10.11 -3.86
N ASP A 29 -5.23 10.05 -3.88
CA ASP A 29 -4.45 10.12 -5.11
C ASP A 29 -4.70 8.88 -5.97
N VAL A 30 -5.29 9.11 -7.15
CA VAL A 30 -5.63 8.08 -8.13
C VAL A 30 -4.40 7.32 -8.64
N ALA A 31 -3.19 7.91 -8.57
CA ALA A 31 -1.96 7.24 -8.96
C ALA A 31 -1.65 6.02 -8.06
N ALA A 32 -2.12 6.01 -6.80
CA ALA A 32 -1.90 4.90 -5.90
C ALA A 32 -2.51 3.58 -6.41
N ARG A 33 -3.58 3.65 -7.22
CA ARG A 33 -4.19 2.48 -7.87
C ARG A 33 -3.24 1.75 -8.82
N THR A 34 -2.29 2.46 -9.43
CA THR A 34 -1.25 1.85 -10.28
C THR A 34 0.05 1.63 -9.53
N ASP A 35 0.43 2.55 -8.66
CA ASP A 35 1.75 2.55 -8.04
C ASP A 35 1.89 1.51 -6.92
N VAL A 36 0.85 1.29 -6.11
CA VAL A 36 0.90 0.29 -5.03
C VAL A 36 1.03 -1.13 -5.59
N PRO A 37 0.25 -1.56 -6.60
CA PRO A 37 0.47 -2.85 -7.24
C PRO A 37 1.85 -2.99 -7.90
N ALA A 38 2.35 -1.92 -8.54
CA ALA A 38 3.68 -1.93 -9.13
C ALA A 38 4.78 -2.10 -8.07
N TRP A 39 4.69 -1.37 -6.96
CA TRP A 39 5.60 -1.51 -5.83
C TRP A 39 5.58 -2.92 -5.25
N CYS A 40 4.40 -3.52 -5.09
CA CYS A 40 4.26 -4.90 -4.60
C CYS A 40 5.02 -5.89 -5.50
N ARG A 41 4.84 -5.79 -6.83
CA ARG A 41 5.57 -6.64 -7.80
C ARG A 41 7.09 -6.44 -7.70
N MET A 42 7.55 -5.19 -7.59
CA MET A 42 8.98 -4.87 -7.51
C MET A 42 9.62 -5.35 -6.20
N ARG A 43 8.88 -5.37 -5.10
CA ARG A 43 9.39 -5.70 -3.75
C ARG A 43 9.05 -7.12 -3.30
N GLY A 44 8.41 -7.91 -4.15
CA GLY A 44 8.00 -9.28 -3.83
C GLY A 44 6.95 -9.35 -2.73
N GLN A 45 6.07 -8.35 -2.64
CA GLN A 45 4.98 -8.30 -1.66
C GLN A 45 3.64 -8.63 -2.33
N GLU A 46 2.64 -9.02 -1.54
CA GLU A 46 1.35 -9.43 -2.06
C GLU A 46 0.34 -8.28 -1.99
N TYR A 47 -0.22 -7.89 -3.14
CA TYR A 47 -1.28 -6.88 -3.20
C TYR A 47 -2.64 -7.54 -2.96
N LEU A 48 -3.38 -7.07 -1.95
CA LEU A 48 -4.67 -7.64 -1.53
C LEU A 48 -5.88 -6.87 -2.08
N GLY A 49 -5.66 -5.98 -3.04
CA GLY A 49 -6.70 -5.17 -3.64
C GLY A 49 -6.96 -3.83 -2.95
N GLU A 50 -7.91 -3.12 -3.55
CA GLU A 50 -8.41 -1.81 -3.14
C GLU A 50 -9.76 -1.99 -2.42
N ASP A 51 -9.96 -1.27 -1.33
CA ASP A 51 -11.26 -1.06 -0.69
C ASP A 51 -11.40 0.39 -0.24
N SER A 52 -12.44 0.69 0.54
CA SER A 52 -12.64 2.01 1.15
C SER A 52 -12.31 1.97 2.64
N ALA A 53 -11.59 2.97 3.12
CA ALA A 53 -11.45 3.25 4.55
C ALA A 53 -12.80 3.73 5.15
N PRO A 54 -12.95 3.77 6.49
CA PRO A 54 -14.20 4.18 7.14
C PRO A 54 -14.70 5.59 6.77
N ASP A 55 -13.79 6.47 6.36
CA ASP A 55 -14.06 7.83 5.89
C ASP A 55 -14.33 7.91 4.37
N GLY A 56 -14.38 6.77 3.68
CA GLY A 56 -14.63 6.69 2.24
C GLY A 56 -13.39 6.87 1.37
N VAL A 57 -12.22 7.19 1.96
CA VAL A 57 -10.98 7.37 1.19
C VAL A 57 -10.50 6.01 0.66
N PRO A 58 -10.01 5.92 -0.60
CA PRO A 58 -9.46 4.68 -1.13
C PRO A 58 -8.33 4.13 -0.27
N ARG A 59 -8.36 2.82 -0.06
CA ARG A 59 -7.38 2.09 0.75
C ARG A 59 -6.83 0.90 -0.04
N TYR A 60 -5.51 0.86 -0.15
CA TYR A 60 -4.77 -0.15 -0.90
C TYR A 60 -4.03 -1.05 0.09
N ARG A 61 -4.37 -2.34 0.12
CA ARG A 61 -3.88 -3.27 1.15
C ARG A 61 -2.74 -4.14 0.60
N VAL A 62 -1.70 -4.31 1.40
CA VAL A 62 -0.50 -5.06 1.04
C VAL A 62 -0.15 -6.02 2.16
N ARG A 63 0.02 -7.30 1.85
CA ARG A 63 0.56 -8.30 2.78
C ARG A 63 2.08 -8.40 2.64
N ARG A 64 2.75 -8.40 3.78
CA ARG A 64 4.17 -8.65 3.89
C ARG A 64 4.46 -10.13 3.68
N VAL A 65 5.33 -10.43 2.73
CA VAL A 65 5.74 -11.79 2.38
C VAL A 65 7.17 -12.07 2.87
N SER A 66 8.00 -11.03 3.06
CA SER A 66 9.40 -11.12 3.51
C SER A 66 9.82 -9.95 4.39
#